data_AF-A0A139D1H7-F1
#
_entry.id   AF-A0A139D1H7-F1
#
_cell.length_a   1.000
_cell.length_b   1.000
_cell.length_c   1.000
_cell.angle_alpha   90.00
_cell.angle_beta   90.00
_cell.angle_gamma   90.00
#
_symmetry.space_group_name_H-M   'P 1'
#
loop_
_entity.id
_entity.type
_entity.pdbx_description
1 polymer ?
#
loop_
_entity_poly.entity_id
_entity_poly.type
_entity_poly.pdbx_seq_one_letter_code
_entity_poly.pdbx_strand_id
1 'polypeptide(L)'
;IVAFGSLTFSGIRPVIDFGWMMTLGLTVAFLITFLVFPALLRLMPPPIDERVASNRIPFTDAFARFTERFGGTVLVGAGVLAALCVIGLNRLSVENSFIDYFKPSTEIHQGMITIDNNLGGTTPLDVVITDKPAPENEGGDPFASDCDPFVEDCGDEEYRDTWYTYQKMQQLEEVHEYLDSLPETGKVLSIDTTLALLAQVNQGEPLDALELAFVPAAVPEDLKDILLTPYISEEHDKARFSIRILETNPDLKRQELLDKIRHHLTQELGYDEDRVLLSGMTVMYNNMLQSLFDSQIKTIGVVFGAILVMFLILFRSLTLALIGLAPNLIAAGSVLGLMGWLGIPLDMMTITVAAITVGIAVDDTIH
;
A
#
# COMPACT_ATOMS: atom_id res chain seq x y z
N ILE A 1 17.00 17.17 15.33
CA ILE A 1 16.61 16.10 16.28
C ILE A 1 15.11 15.79 16.18
N VAL A 2 14.23 16.75 16.51
CA VAL A 2 12.76 16.56 16.47
C VAL A 2 12.25 16.01 15.13
N ALA A 3 12.72 16.57 14.01
CA ALA A 3 12.31 16.14 12.67
C ALA A 3 12.65 14.68 12.34
N PHE A 4 13.80 14.17 12.82
CA PHE A 4 14.18 12.76 12.62
C PHE A 4 13.56 11.84 13.68
N GLY A 5 13.35 12.35 14.89
CA GLY A 5 12.68 11.62 15.96
C GLY A 5 11.22 11.30 15.62
N SER A 6 10.53 12.14 14.85
CA SER A 6 9.15 11.86 14.41
C SER A 6 9.03 10.59 13.56
N LEU A 7 10.08 10.20 12.82
CA LEU A 7 10.11 8.98 12.01
C LEU A 7 10.00 7.72 12.88
N THR A 8 10.36 7.81 14.16
CA THR A 8 10.21 6.68 15.12
C THR A 8 8.76 6.34 15.43
N PHE A 9 7.82 7.26 15.14
CA PHE A 9 6.37 7.01 15.24
C PHE A 9 5.77 6.45 13.95
N SER A 10 6.60 6.14 12.95
CA SER A 10 6.16 5.44 11.75
C SER A 10 5.69 4.02 12.10
N GLY A 11 4.73 3.48 11.36
CA GLY A 11 4.34 2.06 11.46
C GLY A 11 5.35 1.09 10.85
N ILE A 12 6.45 1.57 10.26
CA ILE A 12 7.34 0.78 9.42
C ILE A 12 8.74 0.68 10.02
N ARG A 13 9.19 -0.55 10.31
CA ARG A 13 10.47 -0.81 10.99
C ARG A 13 11.68 -0.12 10.35
N PRO A 14 11.97 -0.28 9.04
CA PRO A 14 13.08 0.44 8.40
C PRO A 14 13.09 1.97 8.62
N VAL A 15 11.93 2.62 8.60
CA VAL A 15 11.82 4.08 8.82
C VAL A 15 12.04 4.43 10.29
N ILE A 16 11.52 3.61 11.20
CA ILE A 16 11.76 3.75 12.65
C ILE A 16 13.25 3.63 12.97
N ASP A 17 13.92 2.60 12.43
CA ASP A 17 15.35 2.36 12.66
C ASP A 17 16.19 3.51 12.12
N PHE A 18 15.85 4.01 10.92
CA PHE A 18 16.47 5.21 10.35
C PHE A 18 16.28 6.44 11.24
N GLY A 19 15.06 6.66 11.75
CA GLY A 19 14.75 7.73 12.69
C GLY A 19 15.61 7.67 13.96
N TRP A 20 15.78 6.49 14.54
CA TRP A 20 16.64 6.29 15.72
C TRP A 20 18.11 6.58 15.43
N MET A 21 18.64 6.04 14.32
CA MET A 21 20.03 6.26 13.92
C MET A 21 20.34 7.75 13.74
N MET A 22 19.48 8.47 13.03
CA MET A 22 19.65 9.92 12.78
C MET A 22 19.50 10.75 14.05
N THR A 23 18.53 10.41 14.90
CA THR A 23 18.30 11.12 16.17
C THR A 23 19.49 10.97 17.12
N LEU A 24 20.01 9.75 17.26
CA LEU A 24 21.20 9.47 18.07
C LEU A 24 22.43 10.18 17.49
N GLY A 25 22.64 10.05 16.17
CA GLY A 25 23.76 10.67 15.47
C GLY A 25 23.79 12.19 15.63
N LEU A 26 22.65 12.86 15.46
CA LEU A 26 22.53 14.31 15.65
C LEU A 26 22.72 14.72 17.11
N THR A 27 22.26 13.91 18.07
CA THR A 27 22.47 14.18 19.50
C THR A 27 23.96 14.09 19.85
N VAL A 28 24.65 13.05 19.37
CA VAL A 28 26.10 12.91 19.57
C VAL A 28 26.85 14.05 18.89
N ALA A 29 26.51 14.39 17.65
CA ALA A 29 27.12 15.51 16.92
C ALA A 29 26.92 16.84 17.67
N PHE A 30 25.71 17.11 18.17
CA PHE A 30 25.42 18.28 18.98
C PHE A 30 26.29 18.34 20.25
N LEU A 31 26.38 17.24 21.01
CA LEU A 31 27.22 17.18 22.20
C LEU A 31 28.71 17.40 21.89
N ILE A 32 29.22 16.79 20.82
CA ILE A 32 30.61 16.98 20.39
C ILE A 32 30.87 18.45 20.00
N THR A 33 29.98 19.04 19.19
CA THR A 33 30.13 20.43 18.72
C THR A 33 30.04 21.45 19.86
N PHE A 34 29.24 21.20 20.90
CA PHE A 34 29.10 22.16 22.01
C PHE A 34 30.05 21.89 23.20
N LEU A 35 30.56 20.67 23.37
CA LEU A 35 31.46 20.33 24.47
C LEU A 35 32.92 20.19 24.01
N VAL A 36 33.15 19.32 23.02
CA VAL A 36 34.49 18.96 22.59
C VAL A 36 35.11 20.08 21.76
N PHE A 37 34.37 20.67 20.84
CA PHE A 37 34.91 21.71 19.96
C PHE A 37 35.41 22.96 20.72
N PRO A 38 34.67 23.56 21.68
CA PRO A 38 35.21 24.66 22.50
C PRO A 38 36.39 24.24 23.38
N ALA A 39 36.39 23.01 23.89
CA ALA A 39 37.51 22.48 24.67
C ALA A 39 38.78 22.34 23.83
N LEU A 40 38.67 21.88 22.59
CA LEU A 40 39.78 21.81 21.64
C LEU A 40 40.26 23.20 21.22
N LEU A 41 39.34 24.14 20.95
CA LEU A 41 39.70 25.53 20.61
C LEU A 41 40.52 26.18 21.73
N ARG A 42 40.22 25.88 23.00
CA ARG A 42 41.01 26.38 24.14
C ARG A 42 42.45 25.84 24.17
N LEU A 43 42.70 24.66 23.61
CA LEU A 43 44.04 24.06 23.54
C LEU A 43 44.83 24.59 22.33
N MET A 44 44.17 25.21 21.36
CA MET A 44 44.82 25.80 20.21
C MET A 44 45.40 27.18 20.54
N PRO A 45 46.55 27.55 19.95
CA PRO A 45 47.07 28.90 20.09
C PRO A 45 46.06 29.92 19.55
N PRO A 46 45.95 31.11 20.16
CA PRO A 46 45.04 32.15 19.68
C PRO A 46 45.38 32.51 18.23
N PRO A 47 44.37 32.85 17.40
CA PRO A 47 44.60 33.22 16.01
C PRO A 47 45.60 34.39 15.95
N ILE A 48 46.63 34.23 15.11
CA ILE A 48 47.81 35.10 15.05
C ILE A 48 47.51 36.45 14.32
N ASP A 49 46.30 36.64 13.81
CA ASP A 49 45.94 37.80 13.00
C ASP A 49 44.65 38.48 13.50
N GLU A 50 44.78 39.67 14.11
CA GLU A 50 43.65 40.52 14.54
C GLU A 50 42.97 41.24 13.36
N ARG A 51 43.47 41.06 12.14
CA ARG A 51 42.78 41.55 10.94
C ARG A 51 41.71 40.55 10.53
N VAL A 52 40.62 40.51 11.29
CA VAL A 52 39.32 40.16 10.71
C VAL A 52 38.94 41.33 9.79
N ALA A 53 39.61 41.43 8.65
CA ALA A 53 39.05 42.12 7.52
C ALA A 53 37.73 41.40 7.27
N SER A 54 36.61 42.07 7.54
CA SER A 54 35.31 41.66 7.01
C SER A 54 35.41 41.76 5.50
N ASN A 55 36.09 40.81 4.87
CA ASN A 55 35.96 40.55 3.46
C ASN A 55 34.58 39.93 3.33
N ARG A 56 33.55 40.78 3.37
CA ARG A 56 32.24 40.42 2.87
C ARG A 56 32.48 39.84 1.49
N ILE A 57 32.26 38.53 1.38
CA ILE A 57 32.49 37.82 0.13
C ILE A 57 31.54 38.49 -0.86
N PRO A 58 32.02 39.03 -1.99
CA PRO A 58 31.21 39.88 -2.88
C PRO A 58 29.93 39.20 -3.38
N PHE A 59 29.88 37.87 -3.31
CA PHE A 59 28.72 37.04 -3.61
C PHE A 59 27.57 37.19 -2.59
N THR A 60 27.82 37.14 -1.28
CA THR A 60 26.75 37.24 -0.27
C THR A 60 26.12 38.65 -0.25
N ASP A 61 26.94 39.68 -0.44
CA ASP A 61 26.48 41.07 -0.62
C ASP A 61 25.69 41.26 -1.92
N ALA A 62 25.91 40.44 -2.95
CA ALA A 62 25.10 40.48 -4.17
C ALA A 62 23.69 39.92 -3.92
N PHE A 63 23.57 38.80 -3.21
CA PHE A 63 22.26 38.24 -2.82
C PHE A 63 21.49 39.16 -1.88
N ALA A 64 22.15 39.74 -0.88
CA ALA A 64 21.51 40.69 0.03
C ALA A 64 20.93 41.89 -0.73
N ARG A 65 21.73 42.53 -1.60
CA ARG A 65 21.26 43.65 -2.44
C ARG A 65 20.15 43.25 -3.41
N PHE A 66 20.20 42.04 -3.95
CA PHE A 66 19.14 41.52 -4.81
C PHE A 66 17.83 41.36 -4.04
N THR A 67 17.87 40.71 -2.87
CA THR A 67 16.68 40.48 -2.04
C THR A 67 16.09 41.77 -1.50
N GLU A 68 16.92 42.73 -1.08
CA GLU A 68 16.46 44.07 -0.65
C GLU A 68 15.81 44.86 -1.79
N ARG A 69 16.39 44.80 -2.99
CA ARG A 69 15.88 45.56 -4.15
C ARG A 69 14.66 44.93 -4.81
N PHE A 70 14.58 43.60 -4.82
CA PHE A 70 13.55 42.84 -5.53
C PHE A 70 12.68 41.99 -4.60
N GLY A 71 12.57 42.34 -3.31
CA GLY A 71 11.85 41.55 -2.31
C GLY A 71 10.40 41.22 -2.70
N GLY A 72 9.68 42.16 -3.33
CA GLY A 72 8.34 41.90 -3.86
C GLY A 72 8.33 40.80 -4.93
N THR A 73 9.29 40.81 -5.86
CA THR A 73 9.45 39.78 -6.89
C THR A 73 9.82 38.43 -6.27
N VAL A 74 10.68 38.43 -5.24
CA VAL A 74 11.05 37.21 -4.51
C VAL A 74 9.82 36.58 -3.85
N LEU A 75 8.98 37.39 -3.20
CA LEU A 75 7.73 36.91 -2.60
C LEU A 75 6.74 36.35 -3.64
N VAL A 76 6.58 37.04 -4.77
CA VAL A 76 5.75 36.53 -5.87
C VAL A 76 6.31 35.22 -6.42
N GLY A 77 7.63 35.13 -6.63
CA GLY A 77 8.30 33.92 -7.08
C GLY A 77 8.13 32.75 -6.10
N ALA A 78 8.27 32.99 -4.80
CA ALA A 78 8.02 31.99 -3.77
C ALA A 78 6.54 31.56 -3.74
N GLY A 79 5.60 32.49 -3.93
CA GLY A 79 4.18 32.20 -4.04
C GLY A 79 3.83 31.34 -5.26
N VAL A 80 4.43 31.64 -6.42
CA VAL A 80 4.30 30.82 -7.63
C VAL A 80 4.89 29.43 -7.41
N LEU A 81 6.08 29.34 -6.81
CA LEU A 81 6.69 28.06 -6.49
C LEU A 81 5.82 27.24 -5.54
N ALA A 82 5.28 27.86 -4.48
CA ALA A 82 4.35 27.20 -3.56
C ALA A 82 3.10 26.68 -4.29
N ALA A 83 2.52 27.46 -5.20
CA ALA A 83 1.39 27.02 -6.01
C ALA A 83 1.75 25.83 -6.92
N LEU A 84 2.92 25.84 -7.56
CA LEU A 84 3.43 24.72 -8.36
C LEU A 84 3.66 23.47 -7.50
N CYS A 85 4.13 23.63 -6.26
CA CYS A 85 4.29 22.54 -5.31
C CYS A 85 2.92 21.93 -4.95
N VAL A 86 1.91 22.75 -4.67
CA VAL A 86 0.54 22.28 -4.38
C VAL A 86 -0.07 21.54 -5.58
N ILE A 87 0.13 22.05 -6.80
CA ILE A 87 -0.34 21.36 -8.02
C ILE A 87 0.37 20.00 -8.18
N GLY A 88 1.69 19.95 -7.93
CA GLY A 88 2.47 18.71 -7.98
C GLY A 88 2.04 17.72 -6.89
N LEU A 89 1.78 18.20 -5.68
CA LEU A 89 1.31 17.37 -4.56
C LEU A 89 0.01 16.63 -4.90
N ASN A 90 -0.92 17.29 -5.60
CA ASN A 90 -2.17 16.67 -6.05
C ASN A 90 -1.98 15.60 -7.15
N ARG A 91 -0.77 15.45 -7.69
CA ARG A 91 -0.41 14.46 -8.71
C ARG A 91 0.46 13.31 -8.18
N LEU A 92 0.73 13.27 -6.87
CA LEU A 92 1.46 12.17 -6.27
C LEU A 92 0.66 10.87 -6.38
N SER A 93 1.31 9.82 -6.89
CA SER A 93 0.83 8.44 -6.85
C SER A 93 1.47 7.68 -5.70
N VAL A 94 0.71 6.80 -5.06
CA VAL A 94 1.22 5.84 -4.06
C VAL A 94 1.46 4.47 -4.70
N GLU A 95 0.98 4.28 -5.93
CA GLU A 95 1.18 3.05 -6.68
C GLU A 95 2.61 2.96 -7.21
N ASN A 96 3.34 1.97 -6.75
CA ASN A 96 4.65 1.56 -7.25
C ASN A 96 4.59 0.09 -7.70
N SER A 97 5.30 -0.26 -8.77
CA SER A 97 5.51 -1.66 -9.14
C SER A 97 6.76 -2.18 -8.46
N PHE A 98 6.70 -3.41 -7.92
CA PHE A 98 7.89 -4.04 -7.34
C PHE A 98 8.99 -4.25 -8.39
N ILE A 99 8.59 -4.41 -9.66
CA ILE A 99 9.49 -4.63 -10.79
C ILE A 99 10.42 -3.42 -11.00
N ASP A 100 9.93 -2.19 -10.78
CA ASP A 100 10.64 -0.94 -11.03
C ASP A 100 11.83 -0.69 -10.08
N TYR A 101 11.90 -1.41 -8.95
CA TYR A 101 13.06 -1.35 -8.05
C TYR A 101 14.33 -1.97 -8.65
N PHE A 102 14.17 -2.78 -9.70
CA PHE A 102 15.27 -3.48 -10.35
C PHE A 102 15.65 -2.79 -11.66
N LYS A 103 16.94 -2.74 -11.96
CA LYS A 103 17.39 -2.16 -13.24
C LYS A 103 16.84 -3.00 -14.41
N PRO A 104 16.44 -2.38 -15.54
CA PRO A 104 15.89 -3.11 -16.68
C PRO A 104 16.82 -4.17 -17.30
N SER A 105 18.12 -4.03 -17.07
CA SER A 105 19.14 -4.97 -17.55
C SER A 105 19.31 -6.23 -16.66
N THR A 106 18.63 -6.30 -15.52
CA THR A 106 18.76 -7.42 -14.59
C THR A 106 17.86 -8.58 -14.99
N GLU A 107 18.33 -9.80 -14.72
CA GLU A 107 17.54 -11.03 -14.95
C GLU A 107 16.22 -11.01 -14.18
N ILE A 108 16.20 -10.49 -12.96
CA ILE A 108 15.00 -10.38 -12.13
C ILE A 108 13.93 -9.52 -12.82
N HIS A 109 14.30 -8.33 -13.31
CA HIS A 109 13.38 -7.43 -14.00
C HIS A 109 12.84 -8.07 -15.29
N GLN A 110 13.72 -8.61 -16.13
CA GLN A 110 13.33 -9.23 -17.40
C GLN A 110 12.48 -10.49 -17.18
N GLY A 111 12.84 -11.31 -16.19
CA GLY A 111 12.12 -12.50 -15.80
C GLY A 111 10.72 -12.19 -15.29
N MET A 112 10.58 -11.21 -14.39
CA MET A 112 9.26 -10.79 -13.89
C MET A 112 8.37 -10.26 -15.02
N ILE A 113 8.87 -9.36 -15.88
CA ILE A 113 8.10 -8.88 -17.04
C ILE A 113 7.69 -10.01 -17.97
N THR A 114 8.57 -10.98 -18.19
CA THR A 114 8.29 -12.14 -19.06
C THR A 114 7.17 -12.99 -18.47
N ILE A 115 7.21 -13.28 -17.17
CA ILE A 115 6.15 -14.03 -16.48
C ILE A 115 4.84 -13.23 -16.50
N ASP A 116 4.90 -11.93 -16.20
CA ASP A 116 3.73 -11.08 -16.12
C ASP A 116 2.98 -11.02 -17.46
N ASN A 117 3.70 -10.70 -18.55
CA ASN A 117 3.12 -10.54 -19.88
C ASN A 117 2.77 -11.86 -20.58
N ASN A 118 3.55 -12.93 -20.38
CA ASN A 118 3.40 -14.15 -21.18
C ASN A 118 2.79 -15.32 -20.41
N LEU A 119 2.81 -15.29 -19.07
CA LEU A 119 2.34 -16.39 -18.21
C LEU A 119 1.19 -15.97 -17.29
N GLY A 120 0.59 -14.79 -17.55
CA GLY A 120 -0.64 -14.35 -16.92
C GLY A 120 -0.44 -13.79 -15.52
N GLY A 121 0.56 -12.95 -15.29
CA GLY A 121 0.72 -12.22 -14.04
C GLY A 121 1.73 -12.82 -13.05
N THR A 122 2.17 -11.99 -12.10
CA THR A 122 3.26 -12.32 -11.17
C THR A 122 2.81 -12.33 -9.71
N THR A 123 1.96 -11.39 -9.30
CA THR A 123 1.66 -11.20 -7.88
C THR A 123 0.37 -11.92 -7.48
N PRO A 124 0.40 -12.83 -6.48
CA PRO A 124 -0.79 -13.56 -6.07
C PRO A 124 -1.79 -12.68 -5.29
N LEU A 125 -3.06 -12.78 -5.69
CA LEU A 125 -4.24 -12.34 -4.96
C LEU A 125 -5.15 -13.55 -4.76
N ASP A 126 -5.61 -13.77 -3.55
CA ASP A 126 -6.59 -14.81 -3.25
C ASP A 126 -7.92 -14.17 -2.83
N VAL A 127 -9.01 -14.61 -3.46
CA VAL A 127 -10.38 -14.27 -3.08
C VAL A 127 -10.99 -15.52 -2.46
N VAL A 128 -11.47 -15.42 -1.22
CA VAL A 128 -12.10 -16.53 -0.51
C VAL A 128 -13.52 -16.13 -0.17
N ILE A 129 -14.47 -16.98 -0.56
CA ILE A 129 -15.89 -16.86 -0.24
C ILE A 129 -16.21 -17.95 0.78
N THR A 130 -16.84 -17.55 1.88
CA THR A 130 -17.36 -18.48 2.89
C THR A 130 -18.85 -18.66 2.67
N ASP A 131 -19.34 -19.89 2.76
CA ASP A 131 -20.77 -20.17 2.59
C ASP A 131 -21.60 -19.71 3.80
N LYS A 132 -22.93 -19.74 3.65
CA LYS A 132 -23.83 -19.72 4.79
C LYS A 132 -23.60 -20.97 5.62
N PRO A 133 -23.46 -20.86 6.95
CA PRO A 133 -23.57 -22.04 7.78
C PRO A 133 -24.95 -22.67 7.53
N ALA A 134 -24.98 -23.99 7.41
CA ALA A 134 -26.23 -24.73 7.34
C ALA A 134 -27.15 -24.26 8.48
N PRO A 135 -28.46 -24.03 8.23
CA PRO A 135 -29.35 -23.60 9.29
C PRO A 135 -29.25 -24.59 10.44
N GLU A 136 -28.86 -24.10 11.63
CA GLU A 136 -28.97 -24.90 12.84
C GLU A 136 -30.44 -25.33 12.94
N ASN A 137 -30.67 -26.66 13.01
CA ASN A 137 -32.00 -27.23 13.24
C ASN A 137 -32.49 -26.83 14.65
N GLU A 138 -32.89 -25.58 14.84
CA GLU A 138 -33.68 -25.14 15.97
C GLU A 138 -35.15 -25.51 15.70
N GLY A 139 -35.48 -26.78 15.93
CA GLY A 139 -36.85 -27.27 16.01
C GLY A 139 -37.37 -27.89 14.72
N GLY A 140 -37.78 -29.16 14.82
CA GLY A 140 -38.37 -29.91 13.71
C GLY A 140 -39.56 -29.19 13.06
N ASP A 141 -39.63 -29.31 11.73
CA ASP A 141 -40.71 -28.76 10.93
C ASP A 141 -42.02 -29.55 11.15
N PRO A 142 -43.13 -28.90 11.58
CA PRO A 142 -44.46 -29.52 11.69
C PRO A 142 -45.09 -29.93 10.34
N PHE A 143 -44.44 -29.64 9.21
CA PHE A 143 -44.92 -29.91 7.85
C PHE A 143 -44.03 -30.88 7.06
N ALA A 144 -43.27 -31.75 7.74
CA ALA A 144 -42.77 -32.99 7.15
C ALA A 144 -43.96 -33.93 6.81
N SER A 145 -44.75 -33.56 5.80
CA SER A 145 -45.83 -34.36 5.26
C SER A 145 -45.36 -35.07 4.00
N ASP A 146 -45.47 -36.39 4.08
CA ASP A 146 -45.53 -37.39 3.03
C ASP A 146 -44.18 -37.92 2.50
N CYS A 147 -43.52 -38.68 3.37
CA CYS A 147 -42.71 -39.83 2.97
C CYS A 147 -43.55 -40.77 2.07
N ASP A 148 -42.96 -41.23 0.97
CA ASP A 148 -43.51 -42.30 0.13
C ASP A 148 -43.74 -43.57 1.00
N PRO A 149 -44.95 -44.17 1.03
CA PRO A 149 -45.25 -45.33 1.86
C PRO A 149 -44.50 -46.62 1.48
N PHE A 150 -43.66 -46.62 0.43
CA PHE A 150 -42.88 -47.79 0.00
C PHE A 150 -41.40 -47.77 0.40
N VAL A 151 -40.91 -46.74 1.11
CA VAL A 151 -39.51 -46.66 1.56
C VAL A 151 -39.43 -46.84 3.07
N GLU A 152 -38.97 -48.01 3.52
CA GLU A 152 -38.96 -48.43 4.94
C GLU A 152 -37.73 -47.92 5.74
N ASP A 153 -36.86 -47.12 5.11
CA ASP A 153 -35.65 -46.58 5.73
C ASP A 153 -35.39 -45.15 5.26
N CYS A 154 -36.26 -44.22 5.66
CA CYS A 154 -35.89 -42.80 5.66
C CYS A 154 -35.07 -42.55 6.94
N GLY A 155 -33.79 -42.92 6.88
CA GLY A 155 -32.81 -42.34 7.80
C GLY A 155 -32.79 -40.82 7.64
N ASP A 156 -32.36 -40.11 8.67
CA ASP A 156 -32.21 -38.66 8.67
C ASP A 156 -31.28 -38.22 7.51
N GLU A 157 -31.81 -38.03 6.29
CA GLU A 157 -31.07 -37.40 5.21
C GLU A 157 -31.01 -35.90 5.51
N GLU A 158 -30.05 -35.58 6.36
CA GLU A 158 -29.43 -34.28 6.51
C GLU A 158 -29.13 -33.76 5.09
N TYR A 159 -29.83 -32.70 4.66
CA TYR A 159 -29.48 -31.97 3.45
C TYR A 159 -28.01 -31.54 3.61
N ARG A 160 -27.07 -32.28 2.99
CA ARG A 160 -25.66 -31.91 3.05
C ARG A 160 -25.52 -30.62 2.27
N ASP A 161 -25.38 -29.52 3.01
CA ASP A 161 -25.12 -28.21 2.47
C ASP A 161 -23.71 -28.19 1.87
N THR A 162 -23.57 -28.77 0.69
CA THR A 162 -22.29 -28.95 0.01
C THR A 162 -22.06 -27.83 -0.99
N TRP A 163 -20.82 -27.52 -1.34
CA TRP A 163 -20.52 -26.61 -2.44
C TRP A 163 -20.91 -27.18 -3.79
N TYR A 164 -20.94 -28.51 -3.95
CA TYR A 164 -21.16 -29.19 -5.24
C TYR A 164 -22.61 -29.22 -5.71
N THR A 165 -23.38 -28.18 -5.39
CA THR A 165 -24.72 -27.97 -5.94
C THR A 165 -24.65 -27.13 -7.21
N TYR A 166 -25.56 -27.37 -8.16
CA TYR A 166 -25.63 -26.62 -9.41
C TYR A 166 -25.70 -25.10 -9.19
N GLN A 167 -26.51 -24.65 -8.22
CA GLN A 167 -26.68 -23.22 -7.92
C GLN A 167 -25.39 -22.57 -7.40
N LYS A 168 -24.71 -23.20 -6.42
CA LYS A 168 -23.46 -22.66 -5.88
C LYS A 168 -22.34 -22.70 -6.91
N MET A 169 -22.26 -23.75 -7.72
CA MET A 169 -21.27 -23.84 -8.78
C MET A 169 -21.48 -22.77 -9.86
N GLN A 170 -22.73 -22.51 -10.25
CA GLN A 170 -23.05 -21.41 -11.15
C GLN A 170 -22.65 -20.04 -10.57
N GLN A 171 -22.89 -19.82 -9.27
CA GLN A 171 -22.42 -18.58 -8.62
C GLN A 171 -20.89 -18.46 -8.60
N LEU A 172 -20.18 -19.56 -8.35
CA LEU A 172 -18.71 -19.56 -8.39
C LEU A 172 -18.17 -19.36 -9.80
N GLU A 173 -18.86 -19.85 -10.84
CA GLU A 173 -18.56 -19.57 -12.25
C GLU A 173 -18.73 -18.08 -12.55
N GLU A 174 -19.84 -17.45 -12.15
CA GLU A 174 -20.06 -16.00 -12.31
C GLU A 174 -18.93 -15.17 -11.65
N VAL A 175 -18.50 -15.57 -10.44
CA VAL A 175 -17.35 -14.95 -9.77
C VAL A 175 -16.06 -15.17 -10.56
N HIS A 176 -15.82 -16.37 -11.08
CA HIS A 176 -14.63 -16.70 -11.86
C HIS A 176 -14.54 -15.82 -13.12
N GLU A 177 -15.63 -15.75 -13.89
CA GLU A 177 -15.71 -14.95 -15.12
C GLU A 177 -15.51 -13.46 -14.84
N TYR A 178 -16.13 -12.92 -13.78
CA TYR A 178 -15.92 -11.53 -13.39
C TYR A 178 -14.45 -11.27 -13.07
N LEU A 179 -13.84 -12.11 -12.23
CA LEU A 179 -12.43 -11.95 -11.84
C LEU A 179 -11.49 -12.07 -13.04
N ASP A 180 -11.77 -12.95 -14.02
CA ASP A 180 -10.94 -13.11 -15.23
C ASP A 180 -11.15 -11.97 -16.24
N SER A 181 -12.30 -11.28 -16.17
CA SER A 181 -12.63 -10.16 -17.07
C SER A 181 -11.89 -8.85 -16.75
N LEU A 182 -11.28 -8.73 -15.57
CA LEU A 182 -10.62 -7.50 -15.14
C LEU A 182 -9.30 -7.30 -15.90
N PRO A 183 -9.02 -6.10 -16.46
CA PRO A 183 -7.78 -5.87 -17.21
C PRO A 183 -6.51 -5.91 -16.33
N GLU A 184 -6.65 -5.76 -15.02
CA GLU A 184 -5.57 -5.84 -14.05
C GLU A 184 -5.25 -7.29 -13.63
N THR A 185 -6.15 -8.23 -13.88
CA THR A 185 -5.99 -9.64 -13.53
C THR A 185 -5.41 -10.41 -14.71
N GLY A 186 -4.40 -11.22 -14.43
CA GLY A 186 -3.89 -12.23 -15.35
C GLY A 186 -4.66 -13.54 -15.15
N LYS A 187 -3.96 -14.64 -14.87
CA LYS A 187 -4.60 -15.94 -14.76
C LYS A 187 -5.40 -16.08 -13.47
N VAL A 188 -6.69 -16.40 -13.61
CA VAL A 188 -7.55 -16.86 -12.51
C VAL A 188 -7.62 -18.39 -12.51
N LEU A 189 -7.50 -18.99 -11.33
CA LEU A 189 -7.68 -20.42 -11.06
C LEU A 189 -8.69 -20.60 -9.93
N SER A 190 -9.66 -21.47 -10.12
CA SER A 190 -10.70 -21.78 -9.15
C SER A 190 -11.22 -23.20 -9.36
N ILE A 191 -12.26 -23.60 -8.62
CA ILE A 191 -12.99 -24.84 -8.90
C ILE A 191 -13.53 -24.88 -10.33
N ASP A 192 -13.96 -23.74 -10.86
CA ASP A 192 -14.51 -23.63 -12.21
C ASP A 192 -13.48 -24.02 -13.26
N THR A 193 -12.20 -23.71 -13.03
CA THR A 193 -11.12 -24.19 -13.91
C THR A 193 -11.04 -25.71 -13.95
N THR A 194 -11.27 -26.38 -12.81
CA THR A 194 -11.33 -27.85 -12.75
C THR A 194 -12.58 -28.38 -13.44
N LEU A 195 -13.74 -27.76 -13.23
CA LEU A 195 -15.00 -28.16 -13.86
C LEU A 195 -14.96 -27.97 -15.38
N ALA A 196 -14.38 -26.88 -15.87
CA ALA A 196 -14.17 -26.64 -17.29
C ALA A 196 -13.26 -27.70 -17.94
N LEU A 197 -12.22 -28.16 -17.22
CA LEU A 197 -11.38 -29.28 -17.68
C LEU A 197 -12.18 -30.59 -17.74
N LEU A 198 -13.03 -30.86 -16.73
CA LEU A 198 -13.91 -32.03 -16.73
C LEU A 198 -14.94 -31.97 -17.86
N ALA A 199 -15.54 -30.81 -18.11
CA ALA A 199 -16.46 -30.58 -19.22
C ALA A 199 -15.78 -30.83 -20.57
N GLN A 200 -14.52 -30.39 -20.72
CA GLN A 200 -13.74 -30.65 -21.94
C GLN A 200 -13.48 -32.15 -22.16
N VAL A 201 -13.27 -32.91 -21.08
CA VAL A 201 -13.20 -34.39 -21.14
C VAL A 201 -14.57 -34.99 -21.46
N ASN A 202 -15.65 -34.38 -20.97
CA ASN A 202 -17.04 -34.71 -21.26
C ASN A 202 -17.53 -34.14 -22.61
N GLN A 203 -16.69 -34.18 -23.65
CA GLN A 203 -17.02 -33.73 -25.01
C GLN A 203 -17.43 -32.25 -25.12
N GLY A 204 -17.11 -31.43 -24.12
CA GLY A 204 -17.45 -30.01 -24.07
C GLY A 204 -18.79 -29.70 -23.42
N GLU A 205 -19.50 -30.71 -22.88
CA GLU A 205 -20.76 -30.50 -22.17
C GLU A 205 -20.50 -30.24 -20.68
N PRO A 206 -21.12 -29.20 -20.07
CA PRO A 206 -21.02 -28.96 -18.64
C PRO A 206 -21.65 -30.10 -17.85
N LEU A 207 -21.15 -30.32 -16.63
CA LEU A 207 -21.68 -31.37 -15.76
C LEU A 207 -23.10 -31.03 -15.31
N ASP A 208 -23.99 -32.01 -15.36
CA ASP A 208 -25.34 -31.83 -14.84
C ASP A 208 -25.36 -31.82 -13.29
N ALA A 209 -26.50 -31.48 -12.71
CA ALA A 209 -26.63 -31.38 -11.25
C ALA A 209 -26.33 -32.70 -10.51
N LEU A 210 -26.59 -33.85 -11.14
CA LEU A 210 -26.33 -35.16 -10.57
C LEU A 210 -24.84 -35.48 -10.65
N GLU A 211 -24.21 -35.24 -11.80
CA GLU A 211 -22.79 -35.42 -12.03
C GLU A 211 -21.96 -34.55 -11.07
N LEU A 212 -22.34 -33.27 -10.88
CA LEU A 212 -21.69 -32.36 -9.94
C LEU A 212 -21.67 -32.92 -8.51
N ALA A 213 -22.80 -33.46 -8.03
CA ALA A 213 -22.91 -34.02 -6.68
C ALA A 213 -21.96 -35.22 -6.46
N PHE A 214 -21.60 -35.94 -7.52
CA PHE A 214 -20.67 -37.06 -7.45
C PHE A 214 -19.20 -36.67 -7.68
N VAL A 215 -18.89 -35.44 -8.10
CA VAL A 215 -17.49 -34.99 -8.34
C VAL A 215 -16.57 -35.31 -7.16
N PRO A 216 -16.92 -34.99 -5.89
CA PRO A 216 -16.04 -35.28 -4.76
C PRO A 216 -15.82 -36.77 -4.51
N ALA A 217 -16.72 -37.64 -4.95
CA ALA A 217 -16.61 -39.09 -4.80
C ALA A 217 -15.93 -39.74 -6.01
N ALA A 218 -16.09 -39.16 -7.20
CA ALA A 218 -15.60 -39.69 -8.47
C ALA A 218 -14.12 -39.39 -8.72
N VAL A 219 -13.61 -38.28 -8.18
CA VAL A 219 -12.20 -37.92 -8.31
C VAL A 219 -11.34 -38.79 -7.36
N PRO A 220 -10.30 -39.47 -7.84
CA PRO A 220 -9.35 -40.19 -6.99
C PRO A 220 -8.71 -39.29 -5.92
N GLU A 221 -8.47 -39.80 -4.71
CA GLU A 221 -7.92 -39.01 -3.58
C GLU A 221 -6.64 -38.24 -3.94
N ASP A 222 -5.74 -38.85 -4.73
CA ASP A 222 -4.50 -38.21 -5.21
C ASP A 222 -4.75 -37.03 -6.15
N LEU A 223 -5.86 -37.04 -6.88
CA LEU A 223 -6.29 -35.93 -7.73
C LEU A 223 -7.15 -34.91 -6.97
N LYS A 224 -7.88 -35.30 -5.91
CA LYS A 224 -8.66 -34.36 -5.10
C LYS A 224 -7.78 -33.29 -4.49
N ASP A 225 -6.64 -33.69 -3.94
CA ASP A 225 -5.67 -32.79 -3.30
C ASP A 225 -5.02 -31.79 -4.28
N ILE A 226 -5.10 -32.07 -5.58
CA ILE A 226 -4.53 -31.22 -6.64
C ILE A 226 -5.61 -30.36 -7.30
N LEU A 227 -6.80 -30.93 -7.56
CA LEU A 227 -7.83 -30.34 -8.41
C LEU A 227 -9.01 -29.75 -7.65
N LEU A 228 -9.30 -30.21 -6.43
CA LEU A 228 -10.48 -29.82 -5.65
C LEU A 228 -10.08 -29.08 -4.37
N THR A 229 -9.35 -29.75 -3.47
CA THR A 229 -8.98 -29.25 -2.13
C THR A 229 -8.31 -27.86 -2.14
N PRO A 230 -7.48 -27.47 -3.13
CA PRO A 230 -6.90 -26.13 -3.17
C PRO A 230 -7.91 -24.99 -3.39
N TYR A 231 -9.11 -25.31 -3.93
CA TYR A 231 -10.14 -24.36 -4.32
C TYR A 231 -11.43 -24.49 -3.53
N ILE A 232 -11.79 -25.68 -3.02
CA ILE A 232 -12.96 -25.88 -2.17
C ILE A 232 -12.58 -26.68 -0.94
N SER A 233 -12.98 -26.18 0.23
CA SER A 233 -12.96 -26.89 1.49
C SER A 233 -14.37 -27.00 2.05
N GLU A 234 -14.95 -28.19 1.96
CA GLU A 234 -16.24 -28.53 2.57
C GLU A 234 -16.17 -28.47 4.10
N GLU A 235 -15.05 -28.83 4.71
CA GLU A 235 -14.89 -28.80 6.18
C GLU A 235 -14.96 -27.37 6.75
N HIS A 236 -14.54 -26.38 5.97
CA HIS A 236 -14.45 -24.99 6.40
C HIS A 236 -15.44 -24.08 5.66
N ASP A 237 -16.34 -24.65 4.86
CA ASP A 237 -17.31 -23.96 4.01
C ASP A 237 -16.68 -22.84 3.18
N LYS A 238 -15.54 -23.10 2.52
CA LYS A 238 -14.77 -22.09 1.78
C LYS A 238 -14.52 -22.46 0.34
N ALA A 239 -14.80 -21.52 -0.56
CA ALA A 239 -14.34 -21.52 -1.93
C ALA A 239 -13.22 -20.47 -2.12
N ARG A 240 -12.16 -20.82 -2.83
CA ARG A 240 -10.99 -19.99 -3.08
C ARG A 240 -10.77 -19.82 -4.59
N PHE A 241 -10.53 -18.57 -4.97
CA PHE A 241 -10.07 -18.16 -6.28
C PHE A 241 -8.63 -17.65 -6.14
N SER A 242 -7.70 -18.26 -6.86
CA SER A 242 -6.31 -17.83 -6.90
C SER A 242 -6.04 -17.06 -8.19
N ILE A 243 -5.64 -15.80 -8.04
CA ILE A 243 -5.48 -14.84 -9.12
C ILE A 243 -4.01 -14.43 -9.19
N ARG A 244 -3.50 -14.22 -10.39
CA ARG A 244 -2.20 -13.59 -10.63
C ARG A 244 -2.40 -12.20 -11.20
N ILE A 245 -2.02 -11.16 -10.45
CA ILE A 245 -2.15 -9.76 -10.85
C ILE A 245 -1.03 -9.38 -11.82
N LEU A 246 -1.39 -8.59 -12.83
CA LEU A 246 -0.48 -8.03 -13.83
C LEU A 246 0.18 -6.75 -13.30
N GLU A 247 1.38 -6.90 -12.75
CA GLU A 247 2.15 -5.78 -12.16
C GLU A 247 2.75 -4.83 -13.21
N THR A 248 2.74 -5.22 -14.48
CA THR A 248 3.16 -4.39 -15.62
C THR A 248 2.04 -3.50 -16.16
N ASN A 249 0.79 -3.68 -15.70
CA ASN A 249 -0.32 -2.83 -16.10
C ASN A 249 -0.12 -1.41 -15.52
N PRO A 250 0.02 -0.36 -16.36
CA PRO A 250 0.30 1.00 -15.90
C PRO A 250 -0.89 1.65 -15.18
N ASP A 251 -2.10 1.15 -15.40
CA ASP A 251 -3.32 1.64 -14.79
C ASP A 251 -3.67 0.88 -13.50
N LEU A 252 -2.82 -0.09 -13.09
CA LEU A 252 -3.03 -0.85 -11.86
C LEU A 252 -3.00 0.09 -10.64
N LYS A 253 -4.16 0.18 -10.00
CA LYS A 253 -4.30 0.79 -8.68
C LYS A 253 -4.85 -0.25 -7.73
N ARG A 254 -4.00 -0.74 -6.83
CA ARG A 254 -4.31 -1.95 -6.05
C ARG A 254 -5.49 -1.72 -5.12
N GLN A 255 -5.56 -0.55 -4.49
CA GLN A 255 -6.70 -0.21 -3.63
C GLN A 255 -8.01 -0.18 -4.42
N GLU A 256 -8.03 0.51 -5.57
CA GLU A 256 -9.22 0.59 -6.42
C GLU A 256 -9.64 -0.79 -6.95
N LEU A 257 -8.69 -1.65 -7.32
CA LEU A 257 -8.96 -3.03 -7.75
C LEU A 257 -9.59 -3.88 -6.62
N LEU A 258 -9.01 -3.83 -5.41
CA LEU A 258 -9.53 -4.57 -4.26
C LEU A 258 -10.94 -4.09 -3.87
N ASP A 259 -11.17 -2.79 -3.89
CA ASP A 259 -12.48 -2.19 -3.61
C ASP A 259 -13.50 -2.56 -4.69
N LYS A 260 -13.09 -2.58 -5.97
CA LYS A 260 -13.93 -2.99 -7.10
C LYS A 260 -14.35 -4.47 -7.00
N ILE A 261 -13.41 -5.35 -6.64
CA ILE A 261 -13.72 -6.78 -6.43
C ILE A 261 -14.69 -6.93 -5.26
N ARG A 262 -14.39 -6.31 -4.10
CA ARG A 262 -15.26 -6.38 -2.93
C ARG A 262 -16.66 -5.82 -3.20
N HIS A 263 -16.75 -4.70 -3.90
CA HIS A 263 -18.01 -4.07 -4.26
C HIS A 263 -18.87 -4.97 -5.14
N HIS A 264 -18.28 -5.56 -6.19
CA HIS A 264 -19.01 -6.44 -7.09
C HIS A 264 -19.54 -7.68 -6.36
N LEU A 265 -18.69 -8.34 -5.58
CA LEU A 265 -19.10 -9.54 -4.81
C LEU A 265 -20.23 -9.22 -3.80
N THR A 266 -20.20 -8.06 -3.16
CA THR A 266 -21.17 -7.73 -2.10
C THR A 266 -22.44 -7.08 -2.62
N GLN A 267 -22.36 -6.18 -3.61
CA GLN A 267 -23.50 -5.40 -4.09
C GLN A 267 -24.18 -6.02 -5.31
N GLU A 268 -23.44 -6.67 -6.20
CA GLU A 268 -23.99 -7.26 -7.43
C GLU A 268 -24.34 -8.74 -7.24
N LEU A 269 -23.44 -9.51 -6.63
CA LEU A 269 -23.67 -10.94 -6.36
C LEU A 269 -24.30 -11.23 -4.99
N GLY A 270 -24.40 -10.22 -4.12
CA GLY A 270 -25.16 -10.31 -2.86
C GLY A 270 -24.48 -11.13 -1.75
N TYR A 271 -23.17 -11.31 -1.80
CA TYR A 271 -22.43 -11.89 -0.67
C TYR A 271 -22.34 -10.91 0.50
N ASP A 272 -22.44 -11.42 1.73
CA ASP A 272 -22.23 -10.60 2.92
C ASP A 272 -20.75 -10.16 3.04
N GLU A 273 -20.49 -8.96 3.55
CA GLU A 273 -19.12 -8.41 3.65
C GLU A 273 -18.17 -9.29 4.48
N ASP A 274 -18.68 -9.97 5.50
CA ASP A 274 -17.93 -10.85 6.40
C ASP A 274 -17.57 -12.19 5.76
N ARG A 275 -18.23 -12.55 4.66
CA ARG A 275 -17.99 -13.80 3.91
C ARG A 275 -16.98 -13.65 2.78
N VAL A 276 -16.64 -12.43 2.40
CA VAL A 276 -15.67 -12.14 1.33
C VAL A 276 -14.33 -11.75 1.94
N LEU A 277 -13.34 -12.63 1.81
CA LEU A 277 -11.98 -12.38 2.26
C LEU A 277 -11.04 -12.22 1.07
N LEU A 278 -10.42 -11.05 0.96
CA LEU A 278 -9.31 -10.80 0.03
C LEU A 278 -7.99 -10.96 0.78
N SER A 279 -7.07 -11.76 0.24
CA SER A 279 -5.78 -12.06 0.87
C SER A 279 -4.66 -12.23 -0.18
N GLY A 280 -3.45 -12.54 0.27
CA GLY A 280 -2.28 -12.73 -0.58
C GLY A 280 -1.35 -11.53 -0.62
N MET A 281 -0.34 -11.61 -1.49
CA MET A 281 0.74 -10.62 -1.56
C MET A 281 0.23 -9.25 -2.01
N THR A 282 -0.73 -9.21 -2.94
CA THR A 282 -1.34 -7.96 -3.41
C THR A 282 -1.96 -7.17 -2.27
N VAL A 283 -2.74 -7.83 -1.40
CA VAL A 283 -3.40 -7.19 -0.25
C VAL A 283 -2.39 -6.74 0.78
N MET A 284 -1.41 -7.59 1.11
CA MET A 284 -0.35 -7.24 2.07
C MET A 284 0.44 -6.02 1.60
N TYR A 285 0.82 -5.99 0.32
CA TYR A 285 1.59 -4.89 -0.26
C TYR A 285 0.77 -3.60 -0.29
N ASN A 286 -0.49 -3.67 -0.73
CA ASN A 286 -1.41 -2.53 -0.71
C ASN A 286 -1.59 -1.98 0.72
N ASN A 287 -1.87 -2.84 1.71
CA ASN A 287 -2.04 -2.41 3.09
C ASN A 287 -0.77 -1.77 3.66
N MET A 288 0.41 -2.28 3.26
CA MET A 288 1.69 -1.67 3.60
C MET A 288 1.79 -0.26 3.01
N LEU A 289 1.49 -0.08 1.72
CA LEU A 289 1.52 1.22 1.03
C LEU A 289 0.51 2.23 1.60
N GLN A 290 -0.71 1.80 1.93
CA GLN A 290 -1.71 2.67 2.55
C GLN A 290 -1.31 3.09 3.97
N SER A 291 -0.80 2.13 4.76
CA SER A 291 -0.28 2.41 6.10
C SER A 291 0.92 3.35 6.05
N LEU A 292 1.76 3.21 5.02
CA LEU A 292 2.88 4.09 4.69
C LEU A 292 2.42 5.54 4.55
N PHE A 293 1.43 5.74 3.69
CA PHE A 293 0.94 7.05 3.29
C PHE A 293 0.24 7.75 4.47
N ASP A 294 -0.66 7.04 5.15
CA ASP A 294 -1.38 7.56 6.32
C ASP A 294 -0.40 7.89 7.48
N SER A 295 0.55 7.00 7.76
CA SER A 295 1.60 7.27 8.75
C SER A 295 2.40 8.51 8.37
N GLN A 296 2.74 8.68 7.10
CA GLN A 296 3.59 9.79 6.66
C GLN A 296 2.89 11.15 6.74
N ILE A 297 1.61 11.23 6.38
CA ILE A 297 0.84 12.47 6.54
C ILE A 297 0.79 12.87 8.02
N LYS A 298 0.57 11.90 8.91
CA LYS A 298 0.55 12.12 10.36
C LYS A 298 1.91 12.57 10.88
N THR A 299 3.00 11.91 10.52
CA THR A 299 4.34 12.27 10.99
C THR A 299 4.78 13.65 10.48
N ILE A 300 4.52 13.99 9.22
CA ILE A 300 4.79 15.34 8.67
C ILE A 300 4.03 16.40 9.46
N GLY A 301 2.74 16.17 9.74
CA GLY A 301 1.93 17.09 10.55
C GLY A 301 2.50 17.30 11.96
N VAL A 302 2.92 16.22 12.62
CA VAL A 302 3.57 16.28 13.94
C VAL A 302 4.89 17.05 13.87
N VAL A 303 5.73 16.85 12.84
CA VAL A 303 6.99 17.58 12.66
C VAL A 303 6.75 19.07 12.51
N PHE A 304 5.88 19.48 11.60
CA PHE A 304 5.58 20.90 11.40
C PHE A 304 4.93 21.53 12.63
N GLY A 305 4.07 20.79 13.34
CA GLY A 305 3.53 21.22 14.62
C GLY A 305 4.62 21.45 15.67
N ALA A 306 5.57 20.52 15.78
CA ALA A 306 6.68 20.65 16.73
C ALA A 306 7.65 21.78 16.36
N ILE A 307 7.94 22.00 15.07
CA ILE A 307 8.71 23.15 14.59
C ILE A 307 7.98 24.45 14.90
N LEU A 308 6.66 24.51 14.66
CA LEU A 308 5.85 25.69 14.97
C LEU A 308 5.91 26.03 16.46
N VAL A 309 5.78 25.03 17.35
CA VAL A 309 5.91 25.22 18.80
C VAL A 309 7.31 25.73 19.16
N MET A 310 8.35 25.16 18.55
CA MET A 310 9.74 25.60 18.76
C MET A 310 9.95 27.06 18.35
N PHE A 311 9.48 27.45 17.16
CA PHE A 311 9.55 28.84 16.68
C PHE A 311 8.70 29.78 17.52
N LEU A 312 7.55 29.34 18.02
CA LEU A 312 6.72 30.13 18.93
C LEU A 312 7.45 30.39 20.24
N ILE A 313 8.16 29.40 20.80
CA ILE A 313 8.98 29.58 22.01
C ILE A 313 10.16 30.53 21.74
N LEU A 314 10.83 30.36 20.60
CA LEU A 314 12.02 31.13 20.23
C LEU A 314 11.69 32.60 19.93
N PHE A 315 10.71 32.85 19.05
CA PHE A 315 10.35 34.19 18.60
C PHE A 315 9.27 34.88 19.44
N ARG A 316 8.58 34.14 20.32
CA ARG A 316 7.47 34.63 21.17
C ARG A 316 6.35 35.35 20.39
N SER A 317 6.21 35.06 19.10
CA SER A 317 5.26 35.69 18.20
C SER A 317 4.78 34.68 17.16
N LEU A 318 3.46 34.47 17.10
CA LEU A 318 2.86 33.56 16.12
C LEU A 318 3.13 34.01 14.68
N THR A 319 3.12 35.33 14.43
CA THR A 319 3.40 35.88 13.11
C THR A 319 4.82 35.58 12.66
N LEU A 320 5.81 35.80 13.54
CA LEU A 320 7.22 35.49 13.21
C LEU A 320 7.45 33.99 13.07
N ALA A 321 6.80 33.17 13.90
CA ALA A 321 6.86 31.72 13.78
C ALA A 321 6.29 31.22 12.45
N LEU A 322 5.16 31.77 11.98
CA LEU A 322 4.58 31.42 10.68
C LEU A 322 5.43 31.91 9.51
N ILE A 323 6.03 33.10 9.60
CA ILE A 323 6.96 33.61 8.59
C ILE A 323 8.19 32.69 8.49
N GLY A 324 8.75 32.25 9.62
CA GLY A 324 9.84 31.27 9.64
C GLY A 324 9.42 29.88 9.16
N LEU A 325 8.17 29.47 9.38
CA LEU A 325 7.69 28.17 8.92
C LEU A 325 7.49 28.11 7.39
N ALA A 326 7.19 29.24 6.75
CA ALA A 326 6.85 29.28 5.32
C ALA A 326 7.96 28.74 4.39
N PRO A 327 9.25 29.14 4.52
CA PRO A 327 10.34 28.56 3.73
C PRO A 327 10.48 27.04 3.90
N ASN A 328 10.25 26.55 5.12
CA ASN A 328 10.32 25.11 5.44
C ASN A 328 9.22 24.31 4.74
N LEU A 329 7.98 24.84 4.74
CA LEU A 329 6.86 24.25 4.01
C LEU A 329 7.10 24.25 2.51
N ILE A 330 7.67 25.33 1.96
CA ILE A 330 8.01 25.42 0.54
C ILE A 330 9.12 24.43 0.19
N ALA A 331 10.17 24.30 1.02
CA ALA A 331 11.25 23.36 0.78
C ALA A 331 10.74 21.91 0.76
N ALA A 332 9.97 21.50 1.78
CA ALA A 332 9.39 20.16 1.84
C ALA A 332 8.39 19.91 0.70
N GLY A 333 7.50 20.88 0.45
CA GLY A 333 6.54 20.85 -0.63
C GLY A 333 7.19 20.82 -2.00
N SER A 334 8.38 21.38 -2.18
CA SER A 334 9.11 21.35 -3.45
C SER A 334 9.60 19.96 -3.80
N VAL A 335 10.06 19.18 -2.82
CA VAL A 335 10.49 17.79 -3.05
C VAL A 335 9.29 16.93 -3.44
N LEU A 336 8.23 16.98 -2.64
CA LEU A 336 7.01 16.20 -2.89
C LEU A 336 6.27 16.66 -4.16
N GLY A 337 6.21 17.96 -4.40
CA GLY A 337 5.60 18.54 -5.59
C GLY A 337 6.38 18.18 -6.85
N LEU A 338 7.71 18.24 -6.81
CA LEU A 338 8.55 17.81 -7.93
C LEU A 338 8.37 16.32 -8.25
N MET A 339 8.24 15.47 -7.22
CA MET A 339 7.93 14.04 -7.41
C MET A 339 6.62 13.87 -8.17
N GLY A 340 5.55 14.56 -7.78
CA GLY A 340 4.27 14.50 -8.49
C GLY A 340 4.31 15.07 -9.91
N TRP A 341 5.14 16.09 -10.19
CA TRP A 341 5.36 16.57 -11.56
C TRP A 341 6.12 15.58 -12.44
N LEU A 342 7.07 14.85 -11.85
CA LEU A 342 7.88 13.86 -12.54
C LEU A 342 7.21 12.48 -12.60
N GLY A 343 6.07 12.29 -11.94
CA GLY A 343 5.39 10.99 -11.83
C GLY A 343 6.19 9.97 -11.01
N ILE A 344 7.04 10.44 -10.09
CA ILE A 344 7.79 9.55 -9.19
C ILE A 344 6.84 9.11 -8.07
N PRO A 345 6.55 7.80 -7.94
CA PRO A 345 5.64 7.32 -6.93
C PRO A 345 6.25 7.48 -5.53
N LEU A 346 5.36 7.67 -4.55
CA LEU A 346 5.72 7.82 -3.16
C LEU A 346 5.93 6.44 -2.52
N ASP A 347 7.13 6.23 -2.00
CA ASP A 347 7.56 4.98 -1.39
C ASP A 347 8.40 5.22 -0.12
N MET A 348 8.80 4.14 0.54
CA MET A 348 9.63 4.17 1.75
C MET A 348 10.89 5.06 1.65
N MET A 349 11.57 5.02 0.50
CA MET A 349 12.86 5.69 0.31
C MET A 349 12.66 7.18 0.01
N THR A 350 11.76 7.49 -0.92
CA THR A 350 11.42 8.86 -1.33
C THR A 350 10.81 9.67 -0.18
N ILE A 351 10.00 9.03 0.66
CA ILE A 351 9.49 9.62 1.90
C ILE A 351 10.62 10.10 2.82
N THR A 352 11.66 9.29 2.98
CA THR A 352 12.79 9.61 3.85
C THR A 352 13.55 10.84 3.36
N VAL A 353 13.65 11.03 2.03
CA VAL A 353 14.25 12.22 1.43
C VAL A 353 13.49 13.49 1.84
N ALA A 354 12.15 13.47 1.77
CA ALA A 354 11.34 14.62 2.18
C ALA A 354 11.54 14.99 3.66
N ALA A 355 11.65 13.99 4.55
CA ALA A 355 11.92 14.21 5.97
C ALA A 355 13.33 14.80 6.21
N ILE A 356 14.35 14.34 5.48
CA ILE A 356 15.69 14.91 5.53
C ILE A 356 15.68 16.38 5.10
N THR A 357 14.97 16.70 4.01
CA THR A 357 14.85 18.07 3.50
C THR A 357 14.23 19.01 4.54
N VAL A 358 13.18 18.57 5.23
CA VAL A 358 12.59 19.36 6.34
C VAL A 358 13.63 19.60 7.45
N GLY A 359 14.40 18.57 7.82
CA GLY A 359 15.43 18.69 8.85
C GLY A 359 16.51 19.72 8.51
N ILE A 360 16.94 19.78 7.25
CA ILE A 360 17.96 20.73 6.77
C ILE A 360 17.37 22.14 6.67
N ALA A 361 16.16 22.30 6.13
CA ALA A 361 15.55 23.61 5.95
C ALA A 361 15.33 24.38 7.27
N VAL A 362 15.06 23.65 8.36
CA VAL A 362 14.83 24.26 9.68
C VAL A 362 16.12 24.88 10.22
N ASP A 363 17.27 24.25 9.97
CA ASP A 363 18.58 24.76 10.38
C ASP A 363 18.87 26.11 9.70
N ASP A 364 18.68 26.17 8.38
CA ASP A 364 18.86 27.38 7.57
C ASP A 364 17.89 28.53 7.95
N THR A 365 16.73 28.22 8.53
CA THR A 365 15.74 29.24 8.88
C THR A 365 16.00 29.87 10.25
N ILE A 366 16.67 29.13 11.15
CA ILE A 366 17.02 29.63 12.49
C ILE A 366 18.25 30.53 12.43
N HIS A 367 19.21 30.20 11.56
CA HIS A 367 20.47 30.92 11.36
C HIS A 367 20.32 32.12 10.44
#